data_AF-A0A2P0AZ79-F1
#
_entry.id   AF-A0A2P0AZ79-F1
#
_cell.length_a   1.000
_cell.length_b   1.000
_cell.length_c   1.000
_cell.angle_alpha   90.00
_cell.angle_beta   90.00
_cell.angle_gamma   90.00
#
_symmetry.space_group_name_H-M   'P 1'
#
loop_
_entity.id
_entity.type
_entity.pdbx_description
1 polymer ?
#
loop_
_entity_poly.entity_id
_entity_poly.type
_entity_poly.pdbx_seq_one_letter_code
_entity_poly.pdbx_strand_id
1 'polypeptide(L)' 'MFAGVTYSFFVINTILAVELFLIFRAWWVLLIALVLHGVAMLLSLHEPRIFDLWIARVRYCPRVKNYRLWQCNSYRP' A
#
# COMPACT_ATOMS: atom_id res chain seq x y z
N MET A 1 -10.44 8.00 -6.68
CA MET A 1 -10.46 7.67 -5.23
C MET A 1 -11.77 6.96 -4.93
N PHE A 2 -11.80 6.09 -3.92
CA PHE A 2 -13.01 5.36 -3.50
C PHE A 2 -13.06 5.35 -1.97
N ALA A 3 -14.16 5.82 -1.37
CA ALA A 3 -14.37 5.84 0.08
C ALA A 3 -13.15 6.32 0.89
N GLY A 4 -12.55 7.45 0.49
CA GLY A 4 -11.43 8.09 1.19
C GLY A 4 -10.03 7.53 0.94
N VAL A 5 -9.88 6.50 0.08
CA VAL A 5 -8.56 5.94 -0.32
C VAL A 5 -8.33 6.02 -1.83
N THR A 6 -7.09 5.81 -2.27
CA THR A 6 -6.78 5.77 -3.72
C THR A 6 -7.42 4.54 -4.39
N TYR A 7 -7.67 4.63 -5.70
CA TYR A 7 -8.23 3.50 -6.44
C TYR A 7 -7.30 2.29 -6.41
N SER A 8 -6.00 2.52 -6.54
CA SER A 8 -4.97 1.48 -6.46
C SER A 8 -5.03 0.73 -5.13
N PHE A 9 -5.11 1.45 -4.01
CA PHE A 9 -5.22 0.82 -2.69
C PHE A 9 -6.52 0.04 -2.53
N PHE A 10 -7.65 0.58 -3.00
CA PHE A 10 -8.93 -0.12 -2.94
C PHE A 10 -8.90 -1.46 -3.69
N VAL A 11 -8.28 -1.50 -4.88
CA VAL A 11 -8.10 -2.74 -5.65
C VAL A 11 -7.20 -3.72 -4.89
N ILE A 12 -6.07 -3.26 -4.35
CA ILE A 12 -5.16 -4.11 -3.54
C ILE A 12 -5.89 -4.70 -2.33
N ASN A 13 -6.65 -3.87 -1.60
CA ASN A 13 -7.41 -4.31 -0.44
C ASN A 13 -8.50 -5.33 -0.81
N THR A 14 -9.15 -5.15 -1.95
CA THR A 14 -10.15 -6.09 -2.46
C THR A 14 -9.53 -7.42 -2.86
N ILE A 15 -8.41 -7.42 -3.57
CA ILE A 15 -7.67 -8.64 -3.91
C ILE A 15 -7.27 -9.37 -2.62
N LEU A 16 -6.68 -8.67 -1.66
CA LEU A 16 -6.30 -9.24 -0.36
C LEU A 16 -7.51 -9.88 0.35
N ALA A 17 -8.65 -9.20 0.38
CA ALA A 17 -9.87 -9.72 0.99
C ALA A 17 -10.33 -11.03 0.34
N VAL A 18 -10.32 -11.09 -1.00
CA VAL A 18 -10.70 -12.29 -1.76
C VAL A 18 -9.73 -13.43 -1.50
N GLU A 19 -8.42 -13.18 -1.59
CA GLU A 19 -7.38 -14.19 -1.33
C GLU A 19 -7.50 -14.78 0.08
N LEU A 20 -7.63 -13.93 1.09
CA LEU A 20 -7.80 -14.38 2.48
C LEU A 20 -9.11 -15.16 2.65
N PHE A 21 -10.20 -14.72 2.01
CA PHE A 21 -11.47 -15.44 2.08
C PHE A 21 -11.36 -16.83 1.44
N LEU A 22 -10.65 -16.98 0.32
CA LEU A 22 -10.45 -18.29 -0.33
C LEU A 22 -9.59 -19.23 0.52
N ILE A 23 -8.57 -18.70 1.20
CA ILE A 23 -7.68 -19.47 2.08
C ILE A 23 -8.41 -19.93 3.35
N PHE A 24 -9.01 -19.00 4.08
CA PHE A 24 -9.59 -19.28 5.40
C PHE A 24 -11.05 -19.75 5.34
N ARG A 25 -11.74 -19.49 4.22
CA ARG A 25 -13.15 -19.84 3.99
C ARG A 25 -14.08 -19.35 5.10
N ALA A 26 -13.78 -18.18 5.66
CA ALA A 26 -14.49 -17.63 6.81
C ALA A 26 -14.90 -16.19 6.56
N TRP A 27 -16.15 -15.86 6.88
CA TRP A 27 -16.72 -14.53 6.64
C TRP A 27 -16.05 -13.42 7.47
N TRP A 28 -15.54 -13.75 8.67
CA TRP A 28 -14.91 -12.78 9.57
C TRP A 28 -13.66 -12.15 8.96
N VAL A 29 -13.05 -12.78 7.96
CA VAL A 29 -11.89 -12.26 7.22
C VAL A 29 -12.19 -10.90 6.57
N LEU A 30 -13.44 -10.63 6.22
CA LEU A 30 -13.85 -9.34 5.67
C LEU A 30 -13.62 -8.17 6.66
N LEU A 31 -13.58 -8.46 7.97
CA LEU A 31 -13.24 -7.47 9.00
C LEU A 31 -11.78 -7.00 8.85
N ILE A 32 -10.87 -7.87 8.42
CA ILE A 32 -9.47 -7.50 8.14
C ILE A 32 -9.46 -6.43 7.03
N ALA A 33 -10.19 -6.67 5.95
CA ALA A 33 -10.27 -5.73 4.83
C ALA A 33 -10.87 -4.38 5.25
N LEU A 34 -11.86 -4.40 6.16
CA LEU A 34 -12.45 -3.18 6.71
C LEU A 34 -11.45 -2.40 7.58
N VAL A 35 -10.71 -3.09 8.46
CA VAL A 35 -9.67 -2.48 9.30
C VAL A 35 -8.56 -1.88 8.43
N LEU A 36 -8.08 -2.60 7.42
CA LEU A 36 -7.06 -2.12 6.51
C LEU A 36 -7.54 -0.89 5.72
N HIS A 37 -8.78 -0.89 5.25
CA HIS A 37 -9.38 0.27 4.58
C HIS A 37 -9.51 1.47 5.52
N GLY A 38 -9.95 1.25 6.76
CA GLY A 38 -10.05 2.29 7.78
C GLY A 38 -8.70 2.92 8.10
N VAL A 39 -7.67 2.10 8.33
CA VAL A 39 -6.30 2.58 8.56
C VAL A 39 -5.79 3.38 7.35
N ALA A 40 -6.02 2.87 6.13
CA ALA A 40 -5.62 3.57 4.93
C ALA A 40 -6.33 4.91 4.75
N MET A 41 -7.62 4.98 5.05
CA MET A 41 -8.38 6.23 5.06
C MET A 41 -7.78 7.24 6.03
N LEU A 42 -7.39 6.80 7.23
CA LEU A 42 -6.73 7.66 8.23
C LEU A 42 -5.36 8.17 7.74
N LEU A 43 -4.55 7.31 7.12
CA LEU A 43 -3.27 7.72 6.53
C LEU A 43 -3.47 8.73 5.38
N SER A 44 -4.54 8.59 4.61
CA SER A 44 -4.90 9.51 3.53
C SER A 44 -5.33 10.90 4.02
N LEU A 45 -5.57 11.12 5.32
CA LEU A 45 -5.80 12.45 5.88
C LEU A 45 -4.58 13.36 5.78
N HIS A 46 -3.37 12.78 5.84
CA HIS A 46 -2.13 13.55 5.71
C HIS A 46 -1.78 13.83 4.23
N GLU A 47 -1.87 12.80 3.39
CA GLU A 47 -1.67 12.92 1.94
C GLU A 47 -2.64 11.97 1.21
N PRO A 48 -3.61 12.49 0.44
CA PRO A 48 -4.62 11.68 -0.25
C PRO A 48 -4.05 10.64 -1.21
N ARG A 49 -2.86 10.90 -1.77
CA ARG A 49 -2.19 10.03 -2.75
C ARG A 49 -1.09 9.18 -2.15
N ILE A 50 -1.03 9.04 -0.81
CA ILE A 50 0.08 8.39 -0.12
C ILE A 50 0.42 7.00 -0.69
N PHE A 51 -0.60 6.21 -1.04
CA PHE A 51 -0.44 4.89 -1.64
C PHE A 51 0.09 4.94 -3.07
N ASP A 52 -0.44 5.82 -3.92
CA ASP A 52 0.02 5.94 -5.30
C ASP A 52 1.45 6.48 -5.36
N LEU A 53 1.80 7.43 -4.48
CA LEU A 53 3.17 7.94 -4.32
C LEU A 53 4.12 6.87 -3.81
N TRP A 54 3.67 6.03 -2.87
CA TRP A 54 4.45 4.88 -2.40
C TRP A 54 4.69 3.87 -3.53
N ILE A 55 3.65 3.50 -4.29
CA ILE A 55 3.77 2.61 -5.47
C ILE A 55 4.75 3.21 -6.49
N ALA A 56 4.62 4.50 -6.81
CA ALA A 56 5.52 5.19 -7.72
C ALA A 56 6.98 5.17 -7.22
N ARG A 57 7.20 5.43 -5.93
CA ARG A 57 8.52 5.36 -5.31
C ARG A 57 9.13 3.97 -5.43
N VAL A 58 8.38 2.92 -5.11
CA VAL A 58 8.89 1.54 -5.18
C VAL A 58 9.17 1.13 -6.63
N ARG A 59 8.35 1.58 -7.59
CA ARG A 59 8.50 1.22 -9.01
C ARG A 59 9.65 1.94 -9.71
N TYR A 60 9.79 3.25 -9.49
CA TYR A 60 10.70 4.10 -10.27
C TYR A 60 11.93 4.55 -9.48
N CYS A 61 11.86 4.57 -8.15
CA CYS A 61 12.94 5.02 -7.28
C CYS A 61 13.24 4.01 -6.16
N PRO A 62 13.46 2.72 -6.47
CA PRO A 62 13.79 1.73 -5.45
C PRO A 62 15.13 2.10 -4.79
N ARG A 63 15.24 1.91 -3.48
CA ARG A 63 16.50 2.13 -2.76
C ARG A 63 17.55 1.12 -3.23
N VAL A 64 18.70 1.61 -3.70
CA VAL A 64 19.84 0.78 -4.08
C VAL A 64 20.70 0.39 -2.86
N LYS A 65 21.57 -0.62 -3.01
CA LYS A 65 22.37 -1.17 -1.89
C LYS A 65 23.23 -0.13 -1.18
N ASN A 66 23.73 0.87 -1.91
CA ASN A 66 24.57 1.94 -1.36
C ASN A 66 23.77 3.11 -0.75
N TYR A 67 22.44 3.05 -0.72
CA TYR A 67 21.59 4.14 -0.22
C TYR A 67 21.94 4.51 1.23
N ARG A 68 22.33 3.53 2.06
CA ARG A 68 22.72 3.80 3.46
C ARG A 68 23.97 4.68 3.56
N LEU A 69 24.90 4.54 2.63
CA LEU A 69 26.12 5.33 2.59
C LEU A 69 25.83 6.75 2.07
N TRP A 70 25.12 6.85 0.95
CA TRP A 70 24.94 8.12 0.24
C TRP A 70 23.66 8.89 0.61
N GLN A 71 22.74 8.26 1.34
CA GLN A 71 21.38 8.74 1.63
C GLN A 71 20.56 9.08 0.36
N CYS A 72 21.01 8.60 -0.80
CA CYS A 72 20.36 8.74 -2.09
C CYS A 72 20.74 7.56 -3.00
N ASN A 73 20.04 7.42 -4.13
CA ASN A 73 20.44 6.47 -5.16
C ASN A 73 21.63 7.05 -5.93
N SER A 74 22.83 6.54 -5.64
CA SER A 74 24.07 6.97 -6.28
C SER A 74 24.60 5.89 -7.23
N TYR A 75 25.13 6.30 -8.38
CA TYR A 75 25.86 5.40 -9.29
C TYR A 75 27.31 5.16 -8.85
N ARG A 76 27.78 5.84 -7.80
CA ARG A 76 29.11 5.62 -7.23
C ARG A 76 29.06 4.42 -6.28
N PRO A 77 30.04 3.49 -6.35
CA PRO A 77 30.13 2.38 -5.40
C PRO A 77 30.06 2.88 -3.94
#